data_AF-A0A504BPW6-F1
#
_entry.id   AF-A0A504BPW6-F1
#
_cell.length_a   1.000
_cell.length_b   1.000
_cell.length_c   1.000
_cell.angle_alpha   90.00
_cell.angle_beta   90.00
_cell.angle_gamma   90.00
#
_symmetry.space_group_name_H-M   'P 1'
#
loop_
_entity.id
_entity.type
_entity.pdbx_description
1 polymer ?
#
loop_
_entity_poly.entity_id
_entity_poly.type
_entity_poly.pdbx_seq_one_letter_code
_entity_poly.pdbx_strand_id
1 'polypeptide(L)' 'MSRRPALRPSDLVNALAALKQAGVEPSSLEVLPDGTHRWHFTKPAASDDNDLDKELAEFDARHGHG' A
#
# COMPACT_ATOMS: atom_id res chain seq x y z
N MET A 1 0.59 24.32 -20.30
CA MET A 1 0.19 23.26 -19.36
C MET A 1 0.37 21.92 -20.06
N SER A 2 1.45 21.19 -19.75
CA SER A 2 1.68 19.87 -20.34
C SER A 2 0.66 18.89 -19.75
N ARG A 3 -0.17 18.27 -20.59
CA ARG A 3 -1.11 17.23 -20.15
C ARG A 3 -0.29 16.11 -19.52
N ARG A 4 -0.53 15.78 -18.24
CA ARG A 4 0.06 14.59 -17.61
C ARG A 4 -0.23 13.39 -18.53
N PRO A 5 0.78 12.59 -18.92
CA PRO A 5 0.52 11.36 -19.64
C PRO A 5 -0.40 10.51 -18.77
N ALA A 6 -1.64 10.34 -19.23
CA ALA A 6 -2.62 9.54 -18.52
C ALA A 6 -2.21 8.09 -18.69
N LEU A 7 -1.88 7.44 -17.58
CA LEU A 7 -1.66 5.99 -17.57
C LEU A 7 -2.93 5.32 -18.08
N ARG A 8 -2.83 4.56 -19.18
CA ARG A 8 -4.00 3.88 -19.71
C ARG A 8 -4.23 2.61 -18.90
N PRO A 9 -5.49 2.20 -18.68
CA PRO A 9 -5.80 0.94 -18.04
C PRO A 9 -5.10 -0.27 -18.70
N SER A 10 -4.90 -0.23 -20.02
CA SER A 10 -4.16 -1.26 -20.76
C SER A 10 -2.70 -1.39 -20.32
N ASP A 11 -2.06 -0.28 -19.99
CA ASP A 11 -0.65 -0.26 -19.59
C ASP A 11 -0.49 -0.93 -18.20
N LEU A 12 -1.46 -0.74 -17.29
CA LEU A 12 -1.54 -1.44 -16.00
C LEU A 12 -1.72 -2.95 -16.15
N VAL A 13 -2.66 -3.37 -17.02
CA VAL A 13 -2.94 -4.78 -17.25
C VAL A 13 -1.72 -5.50 -17.81
N ASN A 14 -1.01 -4.87 -18.76
CA ASN A 14 0.21 -5.42 -19.33
C ASN A 14 1.34 -5.51 -18.30
N ALA A 15 1.50 -4.48 -17.44
CA ALA A 15 2.47 -4.50 -16.35
C ALA A 15 2.20 -5.64 -15.36
N LEU A 16 0.93 -5.83 -14.95
CA LEU A 16 0.54 -6.93 -14.07
C LEU A 16 0.78 -8.31 -14.70
N ALA A 17 0.49 -8.46 -16.00
CA ALA A 17 0.76 -9.70 -16.73
C ALA A 17 2.27 -10.01 -16.77
N ALA A 18 3.12 -9.02 -17.03
CA ALA A 18 4.56 -9.17 -17.04
C ALA A 18 5.12 -9.54 -15.65
N LEU A 19 4.64 -8.87 -14.59
CA LEU A 19 5.01 -9.17 -13.20
C LEU A 19 4.64 -10.61 -12.84
N LYS A 20 3.43 -11.06 -13.21
CA LYS A 20 2.98 -12.44 -12.99
C LYS A 20 3.83 -13.47 -13.72
N GLN A 21 4.24 -13.20 -14.97
CA GLN A 21 5.16 -14.06 -15.72
C GLN A 21 6.55 -14.14 -15.07
N ALA A 22 6.98 -13.06 -14.41
CA ALA A 22 8.21 -13.03 -13.64
C ALA A 22 8.08 -13.67 -12.23
N GLY A 23 6.90 -14.19 -11.87
CA GLY A 23 6.64 -14.79 -10.56
C GLY A 23 6.55 -13.77 -9.42
N VAL A 24 6.34 -12.49 -9.74
CA VAL A 24 6.24 -11.40 -8.78
C VAL A 24 4.80 -10.92 -8.71
N GLU A 25 4.24 -10.84 -7.52
CA GLU A 25 2.88 -10.33 -7.28
C GLU A 25 2.94 -9.04 -6.46
N PRO A 26 2.58 -7.88 -7.03
CA PRO A 26 2.50 -6.64 -6.28
C PRO A 26 1.32 -6.67 -5.29
N SER A 27 1.51 -6.08 -4.11
CA SER A 27 0.48 -5.93 -3.08
C SER A 27 -0.37 -4.67 -3.26
N SER A 28 0.23 -3.57 -3.73
CA SER A 28 -0.48 -2.32 -4.00
C SER A 28 0.26 -1.45 -5.02
N LEU A 29 -0.46 -0.46 -5.55
CA LEU A 29 0.06 0.55 -6.46
C LEU A 29 -0.28 1.94 -5.90
N GLU A 30 0.74 2.77 -5.74
CA GLU A 30 0.63 4.15 -5.27
C GLU A 30 0.93 5.12 -6.41
N VAL A 31 0.12 6.18 -6.55
CA VAL A 31 0.32 7.26 -7.52
C VAL A 31 0.76 8.51 -6.77
N LEU A 32 2.00 8.94 -6.98
CA LEU A 32 2.60 10.08 -6.30
C LEU A 32 2.12 11.42 -6.93
N PRO A 33 2.26 12.56 -6.21
CA PRO A 33 1.84 13.87 -6.71
C PRO A 33 2.56 14.34 -7.98
N ASP A 34 3.78 13.83 -8.23
CA ASP A 34 4.56 14.05 -9.44
C ASP A 34 4.07 13.20 -10.64
N GLY A 35 3.14 12.27 -10.41
CA GLY A 35 2.62 11.32 -11.40
C GLY A 35 3.43 10.02 -11.49
N THR A 36 4.43 9.83 -10.62
CA THR A 36 5.20 8.60 -10.54
C THR A 36 4.35 7.49 -9.93
N HIS A 37 4.47 6.29 -10.49
CA HIS A 37 3.78 5.09 -9.99
C HIS A 37 4.76 4.25 -9.19
N ARG A 38 4.43 3.96 -7.94
CA ARG A 38 5.23 3.12 -7.04
C ARG A 38 4.49 1.81 -6.79
N TRP A 39 5.10 0.71 -7.23
CA TRP A 39 4.63 -0.64 -6.95
C TRP A 39 5.18 -1.10 -5.60
N HIS A 40 4.28 -1.58 -4.74
CA HIS A 40 4.63 -2.20 -3.48
C HIS A 40 4.53 -3.72 -3.63
N PHE A 41 5.50 -4.45 -3.11
CA PHE A 41 5.58 -5.91 -3.20
C PHE A 41 5.57 -6.59 -1.84
N THR A 42 5.84 -5.83 -0.78
CA THR A 42 5.60 -6.26 0.59
C THR A 42 4.11 -6.15 0.87
N LYS A 43 3.48 -7.24 1.32
CA LYS A 43 2.13 -7.14 1.89
C LYS A 43 2.22 -6.12 3.03
N PRO A 44 1.33 -5.11 3.07
CA PRO A 44 1.25 -4.28 4.27
C PRO A 44 1.08 -5.22 5.45
N ALA A 45 1.78 -4.92 6.56
CA ALA A 45 1.49 -5.61 7.81
C ALA A 45 -0.03 -5.54 7.98
N ALA A 46 -0.66 -6.69 8.21
CA ALA A 46 -2.02 -6.66 8.69
C ALA A 46 -1.92 -5.90 10.03
N SER A 47 -2.25 -4.61 10.02
CA SER A 47 -2.72 -3.99 11.24
C SER A 47 -3.99 -4.77 11.55
N ASP A 48 -3.84 -5.84 12.33
CA ASP A 48 -4.92 -6.27 13.18
C ASP A 48 -5.13 -5.08 14.12
N ASP A 49 -6.04 -4.18 13.74
CA ASP A 49 -6.44 -3.02 14.55
C ASP A 49 -6.76 -3.46 16.00
N ASN A 50 -7.17 -4.72 16.15
CA ASN A 50 -7.43 -5.41 17.40
C ASN A 50 -6.21 -5.60 18.31
N ASP A 51 -4.98 -5.66 17.78
CA ASP A 51 -3.77 -5.78 18.60
C ASP A 51 -3.24 -4.40 19.04
N LEU A 52 -3.36 -3.39 18.17
CA LEU A 52 -3.12 -1.99 18.54
C LEU A 52 -4.10 -1.50 19.61
N ASP A 53 -5.38 -1.87 19.50
CA ASP A 53 -6.40 -1.52 20.49
C ASP A 53 -6.16 -2.22 21.84
N LYS A 54 -5.66 -3.47 21.84
CA LYS A 54 -5.24 -4.17 23.07
C LYS A 54 -4.02 -3.52 23.70
N GLU A 55 -3.00 -3.21 22.90
CA GLU A 55 -1.80 -2.54 23.40
C GLU A 55 -2.11 -1.17 24.01
N LEU A 56 -3.04 -0.42 23.40
CA LEU A 56 -3.51 0.85 23.95
C LEU A 56 -4.31 0.66 25.26
N ALA A 57 -5.20 -0.32 25.31
CA ALA A 57 -5.96 -0.63 26.53
C ALA A 57 -5.04 -1.11 27.68
N GLU A 58 -4.02 -1.90 27.38
CA GLU A 58 -3.02 -2.33 28.36
C GLU A 58 -2.14 -1.17 28.84
N PHE A 59 -1.81 -0.24 27.94
CA PHE A 59 -1.07 0.97 28.28
C PHE A 59 -1.89 1.88 29.21
N ASP A 60 -3.14 2.15 28.86
CA ASP A 60 -4.07 2.94 29.70
C ASP A 60 -4.30 2.28 31.07
N ALA A 61 -4.40 0.96 31.12
CA ALA A 61 -4.55 0.22 32.37
C ALA A 61 -3.30 0.25 33.27
N ARG A 62 -2.10 0.32 32.69
CA ARG A 62 -0.83 0.34 33.44
C ARG A 62 -0.41 1.74 33.87
N HIS A 63 -0.73 2.76 33.07
CA HIS A 63 -0.21 4.11 33.29
C HIS A 63 -1.26 5.10 33.79
N GLY A 64 -2.55 4.78 33.68
CA GLY A 64 -3.63 5.69 34.05
C GLY A 64 -3.70 6.90 33.12
N HIS A 65 -4.89 7.41 32.85
CA HIS A 65 -5.04 8.59 32.00
C HIS A 65 -4.29 9.79 32.60
N GLY A 66 -3.28 10.27 31.87
CA GLY A 66 -2.49 11.47 32.18
C GLY A 66 -1.55 11.82 31.04
#